data_AF-Q46KU7-F1
#
_entry.id   AF-Q46KU7-F1
#
_cell.length_a   1.000
_cell.length_b   1.000
_cell.length_c   1.000
_cell.angle_alpha   90.00
_cell.angle_beta   90.00
_cell.angle_gamma   90.00
#
_symmetry.space_group_name_H-M   'P 1'
#
loop_
_entity.id
_entity.type
_entity.pdbx_description
1 polymer ?
#
loop_
_entity_poly.entity_id
_entity_poly.type
_entity_poly.pdbx_seq_one_letter_code
_entity_poly.pdbx_strand_id
1 'polypeptide(L)'
;MISNLRPITPVDEFEQACIKANLNNKEQKIIDHIRYVGVFTQPSLTKDLKLESKPPILSVLCEICRKIGNHMPEHFSNIREWSKEINEHKVKWDGDLVCSLAWNKDGERLSPENGTCLYHTFAVHKELFQGLD
;
A
#
# COMPACT_ATOMS: atom_id res chain seq x y z
N MET A 1 7.22 12.12 -19.25
CA MET A 1 7.78 12.49 -17.93
C MET A 1 6.62 12.70 -16.99
N ILE A 2 6.38 11.82 -16.02
CA ILE A 2 5.31 12.00 -15.04
C ILE A 2 5.82 13.07 -14.06
N SER A 3 5.32 14.30 -14.20
CA SER A 3 5.72 15.45 -13.38
C SER A 3 5.07 15.50 -12.00
N ASN A 4 4.43 14.41 -11.55
CA ASN A 4 3.74 14.38 -10.25
C ASN A 4 4.47 13.41 -9.32
N LEU A 5 5.50 13.94 -8.67
CA LEU A 5 6.25 13.22 -7.63
C LEU A 5 5.31 12.86 -6.49
N ARG A 6 5.45 11.62 -5.99
CA ARG A 6 4.71 11.16 -4.82
C ARG A 6 5.11 11.96 -3.57
N PRO A 7 4.16 12.38 -2.71
CA PRO A 7 4.47 12.85 -1.37
C PRO A 7 5.23 11.78 -0.57
N ILE A 8 6.45 12.10 -0.12
CA ILE A 8 7.24 11.19 0.73
C ILE A 8 6.62 11.14 2.13
N THR A 9 6.40 9.94 2.66
CA THR A 9 5.76 9.76 3.97
C THR A 9 6.75 10.00 5.11
N PRO A 10 6.51 10.96 6.02
CA PRO A 10 7.38 11.15 7.18
C PRO A 10 7.29 9.92 8.11
N VAL A 11 8.42 9.23 8.32
CA VAL A 11 8.46 7.97 9.06
C VAL A 11 7.99 8.15 10.50
N ASP A 12 8.51 9.16 11.21
CA ASP A 12 8.14 9.41 12.61
C ASP A 12 6.63 9.68 12.75
N GLU A 13 6.06 10.49 11.86
CA GLU A 13 4.62 10.76 11.87
C GLU A 13 3.80 9.51 11.54
N PHE A 14 4.26 8.68 10.60
CA PHE A 14 3.63 7.42 10.25
C PHE A 14 3.63 6.43 11.42
N GLU A 15 4.74 6.30 12.14
CA GLU A 15 4.79 5.44 13.33
C GLU A 15 3.85 5.94 14.43
N GLN A 16 3.83 7.25 14.68
CA GLN A 16 2.87 7.84 15.63
C GLN A 16 1.42 7.62 15.18
N ALA A 17 1.15 7.68 13.88
CA ALA A 17 -0.17 7.42 13.33
C ALA A 17 -0.58 5.94 13.47
N CYS A 18 0.33 5.00 13.24
CA CYS A 18 0.12 3.58 13.50
C CYS A 18 -0.26 3.31 14.96
N ILE A 19 0.46 3.92 15.91
CA ILE A 19 0.17 3.81 17.35
C ILE A 19 -1.23 4.35 17.67
N LYS A 20 -1.58 5.54 17.13
CA LYS A 20 -2.87 6.20 17.37
C LYS A 20 -4.05 5.51 16.68
N ALA A 21 -3.83 4.86 15.55
CA ALA A 21 -4.86 4.20 14.74
C ALA A 21 -5.54 3.02 15.45
N ASN A 22 -4.97 2.54 16.57
CA ASN A 22 -5.50 1.46 17.39
C ASN A 22 -5.87 0.23 16.54
N LEU A 23 -4.93 -0.19 15.70
CA LEU A 23 -5.10 -1.35 14.82
C LEU A 23 -5.28 -2.62 15.65
N ASN A 24 -6.20 -3.49 15.23
CA ASN A 24 -6.32 -4.79 15.87
C ASN A 24 -5.13 -5.71 15.48
N ASN A 25 -4.96 -6.83 16.19
CA ASN A 25 -3.85 -7.75 15.98
C ASN A 25 -3.70 -8.25 14.53
N LYS A 26 -4.81 -8.39 13.78
CA LYS A 26 -4.79 -8.82 12.38
C LYS A 26 -4.32 -7.69 11.47
N GLU A 27 -4.82 -6.47 11.71
CA GLU A 27 -4.45 -5.27 10.97
C GLU A 27 -2.98 -4.92 11.15
N GLN A 28 -2.50 -4.97 12.39
CA GLN A 28 -1.09 -4.75 12.71
C GLN A 28 -0.19 -5.75 11.98
N LYS A 29 -0.53 -7.04 12.03
CA LYS A 29 0.22 -8.09 11.30
C LYS A 29 0.28 -7.86 9.80
N ILE A 30 -0.78 -7.31 9.19
CA ILE A 30 -0.79 -6.98 7.76
C ILE A 30 0.25 -5.90 7.47
N ILE A 31 0.24 -4.80 8.25
CA ILE A 31 1.19 -3.69 8.07
C ILE A 31 2.63 -4.15 8.30
N ASP A 32 2.89 -4.86 9.40
CA ASP A 32 4.23 -5.33 9.72
C ASP A 32 4.75 -6.28 8.63
N HIS A 33 3.91 -7.21 8.16
CA HIS A 33 4.31 -8.17 7.14
C HIS A 33 4.64 -7.49 5.81
N ILE A 34 3.78 -6.59 5.31
CA ILE A 34 4.07 -5.92 4.03
C ILE A 34 5.33 -5.07 4.14
N ARG A 35 5.54 -4.36 5.26
CA ARG A 35 6.74 -3.56 5.52
C ARG A 35 7.99 -4.40 5.69
N TYR A 36 7.87 -5.65 6.11
CA TYR A 36 8.98 -6.59 6.18
C TYR A 36 9.32 -7.22 4.83
N VAL A 37 8.33 -7.66 4.04
CA VAL A 37 8.60 -8.33 2.74
C VAL A 37 8.87 -7.37 1.59
N GLY A 38 8.38 -6.13 1.68
CA GLY A 38 8.65 -5.05 0.73
C GLY A 38 7.94 -5.15 -0.62
N VAL A 39 7.74 -6.36 -1.15
CA VAL A 39 7.03 -6.60 -2.41
C VAL A 39 6.01 -7.72 -2.20
N PHE A 40 4.76 -7.50 -2.63
CA PHE A 40 3.69 -8.46 -2.41
C PHE A 40 2.62 -8.44 -3.51
N THR A 41 1.82 -9.49 -3.52
CA THR A 41 0.57 -9.60 -4.28
C THR A 41 -0.56 -9.95 -3.30
N GLN A 42 -1.81 -9.78 -3.71
CA GLN A 42 -2.93 -10.26 -2.89
C GLN A 42 -2.83 -11.76 -2.55
N PRO A 43 -2.58 -12.68 -3.52
CA PRO A 43 -2.43 -14.10 -3.20
C PRO A 43 -1.26 -14.41 -2.26
N SER A 44 -0.11 -13.77 -2.43
CA SER A 44 1.04 -14.00 -1.54
C SER A 44 0.71 -13.55 -0.13
N LEU A 45 0.11 -12.37 0.04
CA LEU A 45 -0.28 -11.87 1.35
C LEU A 45 -1.35 -12.73 2.03
N THR A 46 -2.36 -13.19 1.28
CA THR A 46 -3.38 -14.12 1.79
C THR A 46 -2.75 -15.44 2.25
N LYS A 47 -1.80 -15.99 1.46
CA LYS A 47 -1.10 -17.23 1.78
C LYS A 47 -0.21 -17.08 3.02
N ASP A 48 0.64 -16.05 3.04
CA ASP A 48 1.64 -15.86 4.10
C ASP A 48 0.99 -15.64 5.46
N LEU A 49 -0.09 -14.84 5.49
CA LEU A 49 -0.83 -14.52 6.72
C LEU A 49 -1.96 -15.50 7.03
N LYS A 50 -2.12 -16.58 6.24
CA LYS A 50 -3.19 -17.59 6.39
C LYS A 50 -4.58 -16.95 6.51
N LEU A 51 -4.86 -15.96 5.66
CA LEU A 51 -6.09 -15.18 5.70
C LEU A 51 -7.21 -15.88 4.92
N GLU A 52 -8.44 -15.62 5.33
CA GLU A 52 -9.61 -15.96 4.54
C GLU A 52 -9.61 -15.18 3.20
N SER A 53 -10.25 -15.75 2.19
CA SER A 53 -10.32 -15.15 0.85
C SER A 53 -11.29 -13.95 0.76
N LYS A 54 -12.13 -13.75 1.77
CA LYS A 54 -13.09 -12.65 1.85
C LYS A 54 -13.06 -12.00 3.25
N PRO A 55 -13.14 -10.66 3.34
CA PRO A 55 -13.06 -9.70 2.24
C PRO A 55 -11.67 -9.72 1.56
N PRO A 56 -11.55 -9.21 0.31
CA PRO A 56 -10.25 -9.11 -0.36
C PRO A 56 -9.24 -8.35 0.49
N ILE A 57 -8.00 -8.86 0.58
CA ILE A 57 -6.99 -8.29 1.47
C ILE A 57 -6.62 -6.84 1.12
N LEU A 58 -6.67 -6.47 -0.16
CA LEU A 58 -6.45 -5.08 -0.58
C LEU A 58 -7.54 -4.14 -0.08
N SER A 59 -8.79 -4.61 0.07
CA SER A 59 -9.86 -3.84 0.68
C SER A 59 -9.61 -3.61 2.17
N VAL A 60 -9.15 -4.65 2.87
CA VAL A 60 -8.73 -4.56 4.28
C VAL A 60 -7.54 -3.59 4.42
N LEU A 61 -6.56 -3.66 3.51
CA LEU A 61 -5.42 -2.74 3.50
C LEU A 61 -5.87 -1.28 3.34
N CYS A 62 -6.85 -1.00 2.47
CA CYS A 62 -7.43 0.34 2.35
C CYS A 62 -8.09 0.79 3.66
N GLU A 63 -8.80 -0.09 4.37
CA GLU A 63 -9.38 0.23 5.68
C GLU A 63 -8.31 0.58 6.70
N ILE A 64 -7.24 -0.20 6.75
CA ILE A 64 -6.08 0.06 7.63
C ILE A 64 -5.45 1.41 7.29
N CYS A 65 -5.18 1.66 6.00
CA CYS A 65 -4.58 2.92 5.56
C CYS A 65 -5.47 4.13 5.85
N ARG A 66 -6.80 3.99 5.80
CA ARG A 66 -7.73 5.04 6.24
C ARG A 66 -7.61 5.30 7.75
N LYS A 67 -7.52 4.26 8.58
CA LYS A 67 -7.34 4.42 10.03
C LYS A 67 -6.05 5.17 10.35
N ILE A 68 -4.93 4.78 9.72
CA ILE A 68 -3.63 5.45 9.88
C ILE A 68 -3.72 6.89 9.34
N GLY A 69 -4.22 7.05 8.12
CA GLY A 69 -4.33 8.34 7.42
C GLY A 69 -5.21 9.36 8.14
N ASN A 70 -6.19 8.94 8.95
CA ASN A 70 -6.98 9.84 9.80
C ASN A 70 -6.13 10.56 10.86
N HIS A 71 -4.95 10.01 11.20
CA HIS A 71 -3.99 10.64 12.11
C HIS A 71 -2.89 11.42 11.38
N MET A 72 -2.91 11.44 10.04
CA MET A 72 -2.04 12.23 9.17
C MET A 72 -2.87 12.89 8.04
N PRO A 73 -3.91 13.68 8.37
CA PRO A 73 -4.97 14.02 7.42
C PRO A 73 -4.48 14.82 6.21
N GLU A 74 -3.55 15.75 6.40
CA GLU A 74 -2.97 16.55 5.31
C GLU A 74 -2.15 15.67 4.36
N HIS A 75 -1.21 14.88 4.91
CA HIS A 75 -0.40 13.96 4.13
C HIS A 75 -1.24 12.92 3.40
N PHE A 76 -2.22 12.33 4.09
CA PHE A 76 -3.11 11.35 3.49
C PHE A 76 -3.97 11.96 2.37
N SER A 77 -4.42 13.20 2.51
CA SER A 77 -5.10 13.92 1.43
C SER A 77 -4.18 14.11 0.22
N ASN A 78 -2.93 14.51 0.44
CA ASN A 78 -1.95 14.70 -0.64
C ASN A 78 -1.64 13.39 -1.37
N ILE A 79 -1.48 12.29 -0.64
CA ILE A 79 -1.31 10.94 -1.22
C ILE A 79 -2.52 10.56 -2.07
N ARG A 80 -3.74 10.83 -1.60
CA ARG A 80 -4.98 10.47 -2.31
C ARG A 80 -5.19 11.30 -3.58
N GLU A 81 -4.82 12.58 -3.57
CA GLU A 81 -4.82 13.39 -4.79
C GLU A 81 -3.76 12.88 -5.77
N TRP A 82 -2.54 12.61 -5.32
CA TRP A 82 -1.50 12.01 -6.15
C TRP A 82 -1.94 10.67 -6.77
N SER A 83 -2.50 9.76 -5.96
CA SER A 83 -3.05 8.46 -6.38
C SER A 83 -4.05 8.62 -7.52
N LYS A 84 -4.95 9.62 -7.42
CA LYS A 84 -5.94 9.92 -8.44
C LYS A 84 -5.32 10.42 -9.74
N GLU A 85 -4.26 11.23 -9.66
CA GLU A 85 -3.58 11.81 -10.83
C GLU A 85 -2.81 10.77 -11.64
N ILE A 86 -2.17 9.80 -10.97
CA ILE A 86 -1.41 8.74 -11.65
C ILE A 86 -2.30 7.59 -12.16
N ASN A 87 -3.55 7.50 -11.69
CA ASN A 87 -4.47 6.45 -12.07
C ASN A 87 -5.23 6.81 -13.35
N GLU A 88 -5.16 5.96 -14.37
CA GLU A 88 -5.84 6.14 -15.67
C GLU A 88 -7.36 6.28 -15.54
N HIS A 89 -7.95 5.68 -14.51
CA HIS A 89 -9.38 5.72 -14.22
C HIS A 89 -9.76 6.80 -13.18
N LYS A 90 -8.80 7.63 -12.75
CA LYS A 90 -8.97 8.66 -11.72
C LYS A 90 -9.55 8.10 -10.41
N VAL A 91 -9.19 6.86 -10.08
CA VAL A 91 -9.60 6.19 -8.85
C VAL A 91 -8.56 6.44 -7.77
N LYS A 92 -9.03 6.85 -6.59
CA LYS A 92 -8.20 6.95 -5.38
C LYS A 92 -8.06 5.57 -4.76
N TRP A 93 -6.84 5.13 -4.52
CA TRP A 93 -6.57 3.92 -3.77
C TRP A 93 -5.89 4.25 -2.44
N ASP A 94 -6.60 4.06 -1.33
CA ASP A 94 -6.10 4.45 -0.01
C ASP A 94 -4.85 3.65 0.43
N GLY A 95 -4.61 2.48 -0.17
CA GLY A 95 -3.39 1.69 0.00
C GLY A 95 -2.12 2.40 -0.46
N ASP A 96 -2.25 3.45 -1.27
CA ASP A 96 -1.13 4.28 -1.73
C ASP A 96 -0.41 5.02 -0.59
N LEU A 97 -0.98 5.03 0.62
CA LEU A 97 -0.32 5.54 1.81
C LEU A 97 0.95 4.75 2.16
N VAL A 98 0.96 3.43 1.92
CA VAL A 98 2.05 2.54 2.35
C VAL A 98 2.80 1.87 1.20
N CYS A 99 2.16 1.70 0.04
CA CYS A 99 2.73 0.98 -1.09
C CYS A 99 2.28 1.60 -2.42
N SER A 100 2.80 1.11 -3.55
CA SER A 100 2.28 1.46 -4.88
C SER A 100 2.41 0.28 -5.83
N LEU A 101 1.74 0.35 -6.99
CA LEU A 101 1.98 -0.59 -8.08
C LEU A 101 3.47 -0.62 -8.45
N ALA A 102 4.01 -1.82 -8.63
CA ALA A 102 5.39 -2.02 -9.03
C ALA A 102 5.54 -2.00 -10.55
N TRP A 103 6.65 -1.43 -11.02
CA TRP A 103 6.96 -1.26 -12.45
C TRP A 103 8.37 -1.76 -12.74
N ASN A 104 8.60 -2.29 -13.95
CA ASN A 104 9.94 -2.65 -14.41
C ASN A 104 10.73 -1.41 -14.88
N LYS A 105 12.00 -1.61 -15.24
CA LYS A 105 12.89 -0.54 -15.72
C LYS A 105 12.40 0.13 -17.01
N ASP A 106 11.57 -0.57 -17.78
CA ASP A 106 11.06 -0.14 -19.08
C ASP A 106 9.72 0.62 -18.91
N GLY A 107 9.22 0.75 -17.68
CA GLY A 107 7.98 1.46 -17.38
C GLY A 107 6.73 0.63 -17.60
N GLU A 108 6.84 -0.70 -17.54
CA GLU A 108 5.72 -1.64 -17.66
C GLU A 108 5.31 -2.16 -16.27
N ARG A 109 4.01 -2.39 -16.07
CA ARG A 109 3.47 -2.85 -14.79
C ARG A 109 3.93 -4.28 -14.51
N LEU A 110 4.39 -4.53 -13.30
CA LEU A 110 4.64 -5.88 -12.80
C LEU A 110 3.30 -6.55 -12.45
N SER A 111 2.60 -7.03 -13.46
CA SER A 111 1.36 -7.80 -13.35
C SER A 111 1.37 -8.97 -14.34
N PRO A 112 0.71 -10.10 -14.03
CA PRO A 112 0.60 -11.20 -14.99
C PRO A 112 -0.06 -10.75 -16.29
N GLU A 113 0.55 -11.08 -17.44
CA GLU A 113 0.00 -10.75 -18.77
C GLU A 113 -1.18 -11.65 -19.15
N ASN A 114 -1.29 -12.82 -18.52
CA ASN A 114 -2.34 -13.78 -18.81
C ASN A 114 -3.66 -13.24 -18.26
N GLY A 115 -4.58 -12.84 -19.14
CA GLY A 115 -5.83 -12.10 -18.83
C GLY A 115 -6.81 -12.78 -17.86
N THR A 116 -6.45 -13.92 -17.29
CA THR A 116 -7.17 -14.64 -16.25
C THR A 116 -6.62 -14.40 -14.84
N CYS A 117 -5.41 -13.85 -14.70
CA CYS A 117 -4.77 -13.60 -13.40
C CYS A 117 -4.69 -12.09 -13.08
N LEU A 118 -5.72 -11.59 -12.41
CA LEU A 118 -5.87 -10.17 -12.05
C LEU A 118 -5.21 -9.85 -10.69
N TYR A 119 -3.91 -10.11 -10.54
CA TYR A 119 -3.20 -9.70 -9.33
C TYR A 119 -2.10 -8.72 -9.67
N HIS A 120 -2.24 -7.51 -9.14
CA HIS A 120 -1.19 -6.51 -9.21
C HIS A 120 -0.07 -6.83 -8.21
N THR A 121 1.17 -6.56 -8.60
CA THR A 121 2.31 -6.53 -7.68
C THR A 121 2.43 -5.13 -7.09
N PHE A 122 2.56 -5.08 -5.77
CA PHE A 122 2.75 -3.86 -5.00
C PHE A 122 4.13 -3.85 -4.36
N ALA A 123 4.75 -2.69 -4.30
CA ALA A 123 5.98 -2.43 -3.58
C ALA A 123 5.72 -1.41 -2.48
N VAL A 124 6.21 -1.69 -1.27
CA VAL A 124 6.15 -0.75 -0.14
C VAL A 124 7.05 0.45 -0.42
N HIS A 125 6.59 1.63 -0.01
CA HIS A 125 7.38 2.85 -0.14
C HIS A 125 8.70 2.70 0.60
N LYS A 126 9.80 3.11 -0.06
CA LYS A 126 11.17 2.87 0.43
C LYS A 126 11.36 3.32 1.89
N GLU A 127 10.81 4.46 2.26
CA GLU A 127 10.93 5.03 3.60
C GLU A 127 10.17 4.24 4.68
N LEU A 128 9.22 3.39 4.30
CA LEU A 128 8.42 2.56 5.22
C LEU A 128 8.88 1.10 5.22
N PHE A 129 9.81 0.73 4.34
CA PHE A 129 10.33 -0.63 4.22
C PHE A 129 11.32 -0.93 5.34
N GLN A 130 11.11 -2.04 6.06
CA GLN A 130 11.88 -2.44 7.24
C GLN A 130 12.78 -3.66 7.00
N GLY A 131 12.62 -4.38 5.89
CA GLY A 131 13.35 -5.61 5.59
C GLY A 131 14.81 -5.43 5.13
N LEU A 132 15.38 -4.22 5.21
CA LEU A 132 16.77 -3.91 4.80
C LEU A 132 17.74 -3.67 5.98
N ASP A 133 17.28 -3.82 7.22
CA ASP A 133 18.15 -3.77 8.41
C ASP A 133 18.77 -5.14 8.73
#